data_AF-A0A151AGX7-F1
#
_entry.id   AF-A0A151AGX7-F1
#
_cell.length_a   1.000
_cell.length_b   1.000
_cell.length_c   1.000
_cell.angle_alpha   90.00
_cell.angle_beta   90.00
_cell.angle_gamma   90.00
#
_symmetry.space_group_name_H-M   'P 1'
#
loop_
_entity.id
_entity.type
_entity.pdbx_description
1 polymer ?
#
loop_
_entity_poly.entity_id
_entity_poly.type
_entity_poly.pdbx_seq_one_letter_code
_entity_poly.pdbx_strand_id
1 'polypeptide(L)'
;MLGDAIEYPARGEDALTTILVGGLLPVLSAMIGFAGLALSVVLVGLALLPLALLPGLALFGYYVAVLRGVTAGGPDPPRFRDWKRLLTDGVWFVAVSVAYAVPFVLLSGAFLAVLAASESAVGNPVAEAVAAVGAALTALLAACSLLAYTYLQPLALANLAREGGLRAAFDLDTIRKAGISRSYAAAWLLGVLVWIVGGALQGTLWILVVGPFVGFYADVARYYLYGRGLRRALSNSSTDGRTHPEGRERTDPAPAVDQLADPFKRATIPRIETPDEFATRTGKRDHERGWPDWESEADERR
;
A
#
# COMPACT_ATOMS: atom_id res chain seq x y z
N MET A 1 -4.91 -7.53 -10.41
CA MET A 1 -4.86 -6.38 -9.47
C MET A 1 -6.08 -6.35 -8.58
N LEU A 2 -7.29 -6.29 -9.15
CA LEU A 2 -8.53 -6.23 -8.36
C LEU A 2 -8.78 -7.53 -7.56
N GLY A 3 -8.61 -8.71 -8.17
CA GLY A 3 -8.71 -9.99 -7.44
C GLY A 3 -7.77 -10.06 -6.24
N ASP A 4 -6.49 -9.75 -6.46
CA ASP A 4 -5.51 -9.70 -5.37
C ASP A 4 -5.89 -8.72 -4.23
N ALA A 5 -6.59 -7.63 -4.57
CA ALA A 5 -7.00 -6.60 -3.62
C ALA A 5 -8.22 -7.03 -2.80
N ILE A 6 -9.16 -7.76 -3.41
CA ILE A 6 -10.30 -8.35 -2.71
C ILE A 6 -9.82 -9.46 -1.79
N GLU A 7 -8.91 -10.32 -2.22
CA GLU A 7 -8.40 -11.39 -1.35
C GLU A 7 -7.53 -10.88 -0.20
N TYR A 8 -6.83 -9.76 -0.39
CA TYR A 8 -5.79 -9.30 0.55
C TYR A 8 -6.26 -9.17 2.02
N PRO A 9 -7.40 -8.54 2.36
CA PRO A 9 -7.86 -8.44 3.75
C PRO A 9 -8.19 -9.80 4.38
N ALA A 10 -8.46 -10.83 3.56
CA ALA A 10 -8.78 -12.19 4.01
C ALA A 10 -7.56 -13.11 4.08
N ARG A 11 -6.35 -12.64 3.73
CA ARG A 11 -5.13 -13.46 3.79
C ARG A 11 -4.58 -13.56 5.21
N GLY A 12 -3.99 -14.72 5.50
CA GLY A 12 -3.32 -15.01 6.76
C GLY A 12 -4.25 -15.58 7.84
N GLU A 13 -3.64 -16.21 8.84
CA GLU A 13 -4.35 -16.92 9.93
C GLU A 13 -5.16 -15.97 10.83
N ASP A 14 -4.73 -14.70 10.94
CA ASP A 14 -5.36 -13.68 11.77
C ASP A 14 -6.36 -12.79 11.01
N ALA A 15 -6.74 -13.16 9.78
CA ALA A 15 -7.63 -12.36 8.93
C ALA A 15 -8.96 -12.04 9.62
N LEU A 16 -9.59 -13.04 10.25
CA LEU A 16 -10.86 -12.87 10.95
C LEU A 16 -10.73 -11.88 12.10
N THR A 17 -9.71 -12.04 12.95
CA THR A 17 -9.43 -11.14 14.08
C THR A 17 -9.19 -9.72 13.59
N THR A 18 -8.45 -9.56 12.50
CA THR A 18 -8.13 -8.27 11.91
C THR A 18 -9.38 -7.58 11.37
N ILE A 19 -10.24 -8.29 10.65
CA ILE A 19 -11.52 -7.78 10.16
C ILE A 19 -12.45 -7.44 11.33
N LEU A 20 -12.51 -8.29 12.35
CA LEU A 20 -13.35 -8.10 13.52
C LEU A 20 -12.95 -6.83 14.31
N VAL A 21 -11.66 -6.70 14.63
CA VAL A 21 -11.12 -5.52 15.33
C VAL A 21 -11.26 -4.28 14.47
N GLY A 22 -10.85 -4.35 13.20
CA GLY A 22 -10.90 -3.22 12.27
C GLY A 22 -12.32 -2.72 11.99
N GLY A 23 -13.30 -3.60 11.91
CA GLY A 23 -14.72 -3.23 11.75
C GLY A 23 -15.36 -2.70 13.04
N LEU A 24 -14.92 -3.16 14.22
CA LEU A 24 -15.45 -2.71 15.52
C LEU A 24 -14.89 -1.34 15.94
N LEU A 25 -13.64 -1.02 15.59
CA LEU A 25 -13.01 0.26 15.92
C LEU A 25 -13.82 1.51 15.49
N PRO A 26 -14.33 1.63 14.24
CA PRO A 26 -15.16 2.76 13.85
C PRO A 26 -16.50 2.80 14.57
N VAL A 27 -17.10 1.64 14.89
CA VAL A 27 -18.32 1.57 15.71
C VAL A 27 -18.05 2.09 17.12
N LEU A 28 -16.94 1.65 17.73
CA LEU A 28 -16.52 2.10 19.05
C LEU A 28 -16.24 3.62 19.06
N SER A 29 -15.52 4.12 18.06
CA SER A 29 -15.26 5.56 17.89
C SER A 29 -16.57 6.35 17.79
N ALA A 30 -17.52 5.89 16.97
CA ALA A 30 -18.82 6.52 16.81
C ALA A 30 -19.63 6.50 18.11
N MET A 31 -19.69 5.37 18.81
CA MET A 31 -20.42 5.25 20.08
C MET A 31 -19.88 6.20 21.16
N ILE A 32 -18.56 6.26 21.33
CA ILE A 32 -17.92 7.19 22.28
C ILE A 32 -18.20 8.64 21.85
N GLY A 33 -18.12 8.93 20.55
CA GLY A 33 -18.40 10.26 20.00
C GLY A 33 -19.84 10.70 20.25
N PHE A 34 -20.83 9.84 19.97
CA PHE A 34 -22.24 10.12 20.24
C PHE A 34 -22.52 10.27 21.73
N ALA A 35 -21.94 9.44 22.58
CA ALA A 35 -22.06 9.57 24.03
C ALA A 35 -21.45 10.89 24.52
N GLY A 36 -20.26 11.25 24.03
CA GLY A 36 -19.61 12.54 24.33
C GLY A 36 -20.44 13.73 23.88
N LEU A 37 -21.04 13.67 22.70
CA LEU A 37 -21.92 14.72 22.20
C LEU A 37 -23.21 14.81 23.05
N ALA A 38 -23.87 13.70 23.33
CA ALA A 38 -25.09 13.68 24.15
C ALA A 38 -24.85 14.23 25.56
N LEU A 39 -23.70 13.92 26.16
CA LEU A 39 -23.30 14.39 27.49
C LEU A 39 -22.63 15.77 27.47
N SER A 40 -22.42 16.38 26.30
CA SER A 40 -21.73 17.68 26.17
C SER A 40 -22.47 18.81 26.87
N VAL A 41 -23.80 18.68 26.98
CA VAL A 41 -24.69 19.58 27.75
C VAL A 41 -24.25 19.71 29.22
N VAL A 42 -23.58 18.69 29.77
CA VAL A 42 -23.16 18.61 31.18
C VAL A 42 -21.66 18.90 31.36
N LEU A 43 -20.96 19.47 30.36
CA LEU A 43 -19.49 19.63 30.28
C LEU A 43 -18.67 18.33 30.29
N VAL A 44 -19.14 17.27 30.97
CA VAL A 44 -18.50 15.94 31.04
C VAL A 44 -18.36 15.30 29.66
N GLY A 45 -19.34 15.49 28.77
CA GLY A 45 -19.27 14.95 27.42
C GLY A 45 -18.16 15.55 26.55
N LEU A 46 -17.77 16.81 26.81
CA LEU A 46 -16.66 17.45 26.09
C LEU A 46 -15.33 16.73 26.36
N ALA A 47 -15.14 16.20 27.57
CA ALA A 47 -13.95 15.43 27.95
C ALA A 47 -13.88 14.04 27.27
N LEU A 48 -15.01 13.51 26.78
CA LEU A 48 -15.08 12.22 26.09
C LEU A 48 -14.75 12.31 24.59
N LEU A 49 -14.88 13.49 23.97
CA LEU A 49 -14.62 13.65 22.53
C LEU A 49 -13.17 13.31 22.14
N PRO A 50 -12.12 13.74 22.89
CA PRO A 50 -10.75 13.31 22.59
C PRO A 50 -10.56 11.79 22.68
N LEU A 51 -11.29 11.12 23.58
CA LEU A 51 -11.23 9.66 23.73
C LEU A 51 -11.85 8.94 22.52
N ALA A 52 -12.90 9.51 21.93
CA ALA A 52 -13.51 8.99 20.70
C ALA A 52 -12.55 9.00 19.49
N LEU A 53 -11.51 9.85 19.53
CA LEU A 53 -10.51 9.92 18.48
C LEU A 53 -9.55 8.73 18.50
N LEU A 54 -9.29 8.10 19.66
CA LEU A 54 -8.27 7.05 19.75
C LEU A 54 -8.56 5.82 18.86
N PRO A 55 -9.78 5.25 18.84
CA PRO A 55 -10.07 4.11 17.96
C PRO A 55 -9.98 4.50 16.48
N GLY A 56 -10.46 5.70 16.11
CA GLY A 56 -10.34 6.21 14.74
C GLY A 56 -8.89 6.45 14.33
N LEU A 57 -8.06 6.94 15.24
CA LEU A 57 -6.62 7.15 15.00
C LEU A 57 -5.90 5.83 14.80
N ALA A 58 -6.22 4.81 15.61
CA ALA A 58 -5.68 3.47 15.43
C ALA A 58 -6.07 2.87 14.07
N LEU A 59 -7.31 3.10 13.62
CA LEU A 59 -7.79 2.69 12.30
C LEU A 59 -7.03 3.38 11.16
N PHE A 60 -6.82 4.69 11.24
CA PHE A 60 -6.01 5.43 10.26
C PHE A 60 -4.56 4.94 10.23
N GLY A 61 -3.98 4.66 11.39
CA GLY A 61 -2.66 4.05 11.50
C GLY A 61 -2.58 2.66 10.87
N TYR A 62 -3.65 1.88 10.97
CA TYR A 62 -3.74 0.58 10.33
C TYR A 62 -3.67 0.71 8.80
N TYR A 63 -4.34 1.70 8.19
CA TYR A 63 -4.22 1.95 6.76
C TYR A 63 -2.79 2.32 6.34
N VAL A 64 -2.07 3.10 7.15
CA VAL A 64 -0.64 3.38 6.93
C VAL A 64 0.20 2.10 7.06
N ALA A 65 -0.11 1.22 8.02
CA ALA A 65 0.55 -0.07 8.16
C ALA A 65 0.31 -0.98 6.94
N VAL A 66 -0.90 -0.97 6.37
CA VAL A 66 -1.22 -1.68 5.11
C VAL A 66 -0.36 -1.14 3.98
N LEU A 67 -0.32 0.18 3.79
CA LEU A 67 0.51 0.82 2.78
C LEU A 67 1.98 0.45 2.93
N ARG A 68 2.51 0.45 4.15
CA ARG A 68 3.89 0.06 4.48
C ARG A 68 4.17 -1.39 4.10
N GLY A 69 3.31 -2.32 4.50
CA GLY A 69 3.46 -3.75 4.18
C GLY A 69 3.45 -3.99 2.66
N VAL A 70 2.49 -3.38 1.96
CA VAL A 70 2.32 -3.57 0.51
C VAL A 70 3.44 -2.93 -0.30
N THR A 71 3.92 -1.75 0.11
CA THR A 71 5.05 -1.07 -0.55
C THR A 71 6.37 -1.81 -0.29
N ALA A 72 6.52 -2.46 0.86
CA ALA A 72 7.63 -3.37 1.15
C ALA A 72 7.53 -4.72 0.41
N GLY A 73 6.39 -5.02 -0.23
CA GLY A 73 6.16 -6.27 -0.96
C GLY A 73 5.62 -7.41 -0.11
N GLY A 74 5.16 -7.15 1.12
CA GLY A 74 4.54 -8.13 1.99
C GLY A 74 3.21 -8.67 1.43
N PRO A 75 2.97 -9.99 1.49
CA PRO A 75 1.76 -10.61 0.92
C PRO A 75 0.52 -10.49 1.82
N ASP A 76 0.75 -10.35 3.13
CA ASP A 76 -0.29 -10.44 4.17
C ASP A 76 -0.67 -9.06 4.74
N PRO A 77 -1.91 -8.92 5.26
CA PRO A 77 -2.33 -7.75 6.00
C PRO A 77 -1.59 -7.63 7.36
N PRO A 78 -1.34 -6.40 7.84
CA PRO A 78 -0.75 -6.18 9.15
C PRO A 78 -1.71 -6.63 10.27
N ARG A 79 -1.15 -6.92 11.46
CA ARG A 79 -1.90 -7.35 12.64
C ARG A 79 -2.09 -6.20 13.64
N PHE A 80 -3.19 -6.21 14.40
CA PHE A 80 -3.43 -5.27 15.50
C PHE A 80 -2.64 -5.65 16.77
N ARG A 81 -1.31 -5.46 16.75
CA ARG A 81 -0.43 -5.70 17.93
C ARG A 81 0.24 -4.43 18.43
N ASP A 82 0.80 -3.63 17.51
CA ASP A 82 1.58 -2.45 17.86
C ASP A 82 0.72 -1.19 17.98
N TRP A 83 -0.20 -1.15 18.95
CA TRP A 83 -1.14 -0.03 19.15
C TRP A 83 -0.47 1.33 19.22
N LYS A 84 0.68 1.45 19.90
CA LYS A 84 1.46 2.69 19.95
C LYS A 84 1.86 3.18 18.56
N ARG A 85 2.32 2.27 17.70
CA ARG A 85 2.71 2.56 16.33
C ARG A 85 1.49 2.91 15.48
N LEU A 86 0.39 2.18 15.63
CA LEU A 86 -0.88 2.50 14.96
C LEU A 86 -1.35 3.91 15.32
N LEU A 87 -1.37 4.28 16.60
CA LEU A 87 -1.78 5.63 17.00
C LEU A 87 -0.85 6.70 16.42
N THR A 88 0.48 6.48 16.44
CA THR A 88 1.45 7.43 15.87
C THR A 88 1.31 7.55 14.35
N ASP A 89 1.16 6.43 13.65
CA ASP A 89 0.92 6.37 12.21
C ASP A 89 -0.41 7.06 11.85
N GLY A 90 -1.43 6.93 12.71
CA GLY A 90 -2.71 7.62 12.57
C GLY A 90 -2.58 9.15 12.70
N VAL A 91 -1.76 9.65 13.63
CA VAL A 91 -1.47 11.09 13.71
C VAL A 91 -0.84 11.57 12.42
N TRP A 92 0.14 10.84 11.88
CA TRP A 92 0.76 11.20 10.61
C TRP A 92 -0.20 11.13 9.44
N PHE A 93 -1.08 10.14 9.42
CA PHE A 93 -2.15 10.06 8.43
C PHE A 93 -3.02 11.32 8.44
N VAL A 94 -3.48 11.74 9.61
CA VAL A 94 -4.30 12.94 9.78
C VAL A 94 -3.51 14.20 9.41
N ALA A 95 -2.26 14.33 9.88
CA ALA A 95 -1.42 15.48 9.59
C ALA A 95 -1.18 15.67 8.08
N VAL A 96 -0.85 14.59 7.36
CA VAL A 96 -0.71 14.63 5.90
C VAL A 96 -2.05 14.95 5.24
N SER A 97 -3.13 14.32 5.68
CA SER A 97 -4.46 14.56 5.13
C SER A 97 -4.91 16.02 5.29
N VAL A 98 -4.63 16.63 6.45
CA VAL A 98 -4.90 18.05 6.70
C VAL A 98 -4.02 18.94 5.84
N ALA A 99 -2.71 18.69 5.79
CA ALA A 99 -1.79 19.49 4.99
C ALA A 99 -2.17 19.52 3.50
N TYR A 100 -2.59 18.39 2.94
CA TYR A 100 -3.07 18.30 1.57
C TYR A 100 -4.50 18.85 1.37
N ALA A 101 -5.31 18.93 2.43
CA ALA A 101 -6.65 19.50 2.37
C ALA A 101 -6.66 21.04 2.37
N VAL A 102 -5.61 21.69 2.89
CA VAL A 102 -5.55 23.16 3.02
C VAL A 102 -5.88 23.89 1.70
N PRO A 103 -5.24 23.58 0.55
CA PRO A 103 -5.54 24.29 -0.70
C PRO A 103 -7.00 24.12 -1.14
N PHE A 104 -7.55 22.91 -0.96
CA PHE A 104 -8.94 22.62 -1.30
C PHE A 104 -9.92 23.40 -0.41
N VAL A 105 -9.67 23.45 0.90
CA VAL A 105 -10.50 24.20 1.85
C VAL A 105 -10.46 25.69 1.55
N LEU A 106 -9.28 26.25 1.25
CA LEU A 106 -9.14 27.66 0.89
C LEU A 106 -9.90 28.01 -0.40
N LEU A 107 -9.77 27.19 -1.44
CA LEU A 107 -10.49 27.42 -2.71
C LEU A 107 -12.00 27.23 -2.57
N SER A 108 -12.44 26.26 -1.77
CA SER A 108 -13.86 26.07 -1.46
C SER A 108 -14.42 27.25 -0.66
N GLY A 109 -13.66 27.78 0.31
CA GLY A 109 -14.02 28.98 1.05
C GLY A 109 -14.11 30.22 0.15
N ALA A 110 -13.16 30.38 -0.77
CA ALA A 110 -13.19 31.44 -1.77
C ALA A 110 -14.41 31.33 -2.70
N PHE A 111 -14.73 30.12 -3.16
CA PHE A 111 -15.94 29.85 -3.93
C PHE A 111 -17.21 30.26 -3.15
N LEU A 112 -17.34 29.86 -1.88
CA LEU A 112 -18.47 30.25 -1.04
C LEU A 112 -18.55 31.76 -0.82
N ALA A 113 -17.41 32.44 -0.66
CA ALA A 113 -17.37 33.90 -0.54
C ALA A 113 -17.81 34.60 -1.83
N VAL A 114 -17.39 34.10 -3.00
CA VAL A 114 -17.84 34.61 -4.30
C VAL A 114 -19.34 34.37 -4.50
N LEU A 115 -19.83 33.19 -4.10
CA LEU A 115 -21.26 32.88 -4.16
C LEU A 115 -22.08 33.84 -3.29
N ALA A 116 -21.65 34.09 -2.05
CA ALA A 116 -22.30 35.05 -1.16
C ALA A 116 -22.24 36.49 -1.71
N ALA A 117 -21.10 36.90 -2.28
CA ALA A 117 -20.97 38.22 -2.91
C ALA A 117 -21.87 38.38 -4.15
N SER A 118 -22.18 37.28 -4.84
CA SER A 118 -23.03 37.29 -6.04
C SER A 118 -24.48 37.71 -5.72
N GLU A 119 -24.95 37.52 -4.49
CA GLU A 119 -26.26 37.99 -4.04
C GLU A 119 -26.39 39.52 -4.07
N SER A 120 -25.26 40.24 -3.89
CA SER A 120 -25.24 41.71 -3.95
C SER A 120 -25.32 42.28 -5.37
N ALA A 121 -25.17 41.43 -6.40
CA ALA A 121 -25.21 41.84 -7.80
C ALA A 121 -26.63 41.88 -8.39
N VAL A 122 -27.62 41.36 -7.65
CA VAL A 122 -29.01 41.22 -8.11
C VAL A 122 -29.59 42.58 -8.53
N GLY A 123 -30.18 42.62 -9.72
CA GLY A 123 -30.79 43.82 -10.30
C GLY A 123 -29.87 44.62 -11.23
N ASN A 124 -28.61 44.20 -11.40
CA ASN A 124 -27.71 44.73 -12.43
C ASN A 124 -27.23 43.59 -13.36
N PRO A 125 -27.69 43.55 -14.62
CA PRO A 125 -27.41 42.42 -15.52
C PRO A 125 -25.92 42.25 -15.85
N VAL A 126 -25.14 43.33 -15.85
CA VAL A 126 -23.69 43.25 -16.06
C VAL A 126 -22.99 42.69 -14.83
N ALA A 127 -23.38 43.13 -13.64
CA ALA A 127 -22.82 42.62 -12.38
C ALA A 127 -23.19 41.15 -12.16
N GLU A 128 -24.42 40.75 -12.48
CA GLU A 128 -24.88 39.37 -12.42
C GLU A 128 -24.06 38.47 -13.36
N ALA A 129 -23.81 38.92 -14.60
CA ALA A 129 -22.99 38.19 -15.55
C ALA A 129 -21.55 37.99 -15.05
N VAL A 130 -20.93 39.03 -14.49
CA VAL A 130 -19.58 38.96 -13.91
C VAL A 130 -19.55 38.02 -12.70
N ALA A 131 -20.54 38.13 -11.82
CA ALA A 131 -20.66 37.28 -10.63
C ALA A 131 -20.84 35.80 -11.02
N ALA A 132 -21.67 35.50 -12.00
CA ALA A 132 -21.88 34.15 -12.52
C ALA A 132 -20.59 33.55 -13.09
N VAL A 133 -19.83 34.31 -13.89
CA VAL A 133 -18.54 33.86 -14.42
C VAL A 133 -17.53 33.63 -13.29
N GLY A 134 -17.44 34.54 -12.32
CA GLY A 134 -16.57 34.41 -11.15
C GLY A 134 -16.88 33.17 -10.31
N ALA A 135 -18.17 32.92 -10.05
CA ALA A 135 -18.64 31.74 -9.32
C ALA A 135 -18.33 30.44 -10.09
N ALA A 136 -18.55 30.42 -11.40
CA ALA A 136 -18.24 29.26 -12.24
C ALA A 136 -16.74 28.93 -12.25
N LEU A 137 -15.87 29.93 -12.40
CA LEU A 137 -14.42 29.74 -12.39
C LEU A 137 -13.91 29.26 -11.04
N THR A 138 -14.38 29.87 -9.95
CA THR A 138 -13.99 29.45 -8.58
C THR A 138 -14.53 28.07 -8.22
N ALA A 139 -15.74 27.71 -8.66
CA ALA A 139 -16.29 26.36 -8.54
C ALA A 139 -15.41 25.33 -9.27
N LEU A 140 -15.02 25.64 -10.51
CA LEU A 140 -14.15 24.77 -11.30
C LEU A 140 -12.79 24.57 -10.63
N LEU A 141 -12.18 25.64 -10.11
CA LEU A 141 -10.92 25.56 -9.37
C LEU A 141 -11.06 24.73 -8.08
N ALA A 142 -12.15 24.91 -7.34
CA ALA A 142 -12.42 24.12 -6.13
C ALA A 142 -12.62 22.63 -6.47
N ALA A 143 -13.34 22.32 -7.55
CA ALA A 143 -13.54 20.95 -8.02
C ALA A 143 -12.22 20.30 -8.48
N CYS A 144 -11.40 21.01 -9.24
CA CYS A 144 -10.06 20.55 -9.63
C CYS A 144 -9.16 20.32 -8.42
N SER A 145 -9.24 21.19 -7.41
CA SER A 145 -8.49 21.04 -6.16
C SER A 145 -8.95 19.84 -5.34
N LEU A 146 -10.26 19.56 -5.29
CA LEU A 146 -10.80 18.35 -4.67
C LEU A 146 -10.28 17.09 -5.36
N LEU A 147 -10.30 17.08 -6.70
CA LEU A 147 -9.78 15.95 -7.46
C LEU A 147 -8.28 15.76 -7.19
N ALA A 148 -7.51 16.85 -7.18
CA ALA A 148 -6.09 16.80 -6.82
C ALA A 148 -5.88 16.26 -5.40
N TYR A 149 -6.68 16.69 -4.42
CA TYR A 149 -6.63 16.18 -3.05
C TYR A 149 -6.87 14.67 -3.01
N THR A 150 -7.98 14.20 -3.57
CA THR A 150 -8.35 12.76 -3.56
C THR A 150 -7.37 11.88 -4.31
N TYR A 151 -6.62 12.43 -5.27
CA TYR A 151 -5.59 11.73 -6.04
C TYR A 151 -4.23 11.71 -5.31
N LEU A 152 -3.81 12.85 -4.78
CA LEU A 152 -2.49 13.05 -4.18
C LEU A 152 -2.40 12.59 -2.73
N GLN A 153 -3.48 12.69 -1.96
CA GLN A 153 -3.52 12.25 -0.56
C GLN A 153 -3.08 10.77 -0.40
N PRO A 154 -3.70 9.77 -1.08
CA PRO A 154 -3.27 8.39 -0.95
C PRO A 154 -1.84 8.14 -1.46
N LEU A 155 -1.37 8.93 -2.43
CA LEU A 155 -0.01 8.86 -2.95
C LEU A 155 1.02 9.30 -1.90
N ALA A 156 0.75 10.44 -1.26
CA ALA A 156 1.56 10.99 -0.20
C ALA A 156 1.62 10.05 1.01
N LEU A 157 0.47 9.48 1.41
CA LEU A 157 0.39 8.49 2.48
C LEU A 157 1.15 7.21 2.15
N ALA A 158 1.11 6.75 0.89
CA ALA A 158 1.85 5.58 0.46
C ALA A 158 3.37 5.83 0.50
N ASN A 159 3.83 7.03 0.11
CA ASN A 159 5.25 7.38 0.20
C ASN A 159 5.73 7.59 1.65
N LEU A 160 4.90 8.23 2.48
CA LEU A 160 5.08 8.30 3.94
C LEU A 160 5.28 6.91 4.54
N ALA A 161 4.40 5.97 4.19
CA ALA A 161 4.44 4.62 4.73
C ALA A 161 5.69 3.85 4.29
N ARG A 162 6.15 4.09 3.06
CA ARG A 162 7.34 3.47 2.46
C ARG A 162 8.64 3.97 3.10
N GLU A 163 8.79 5.27 3.28
CA GLU A 163 10.03 5.88 3.79
C GLU A 163 10.03 6.11 5.30
N GLY A 164 8.87 6.02 5.95
CA GLY A 164 8.75 6.07 7.42
C GLY A 164 8.87 7.45 8.04
N GLY A 165 8.71 8.53 7.28
CA GLY A 165 8.86 9.90 7.79
C GLY A 165 7.94 10.92 7.13
N LEU A 166 7.50 11.92 7.91
CA LEU A 166 6.55 12.94 7.45
C LEU A 166 7.07 13.72 6.22
N ARG A 167 8.38 13.97 6.14
CA ARG A 167 9.01 14.66 5.01
C ARG A 167 8.82 13.93 3.68
N ALA A 168 8.81 12.59 3.71
CA ALA A 168 8.61 11.78 2.52
C ALA A 168 7.21 11.97 1.92
N ALA A 169 6.23 12.31 2.74
CA ALA A 169 4.88 12.61 2.28
C ALA A 169 4.83 13.83 1.35
N PHE A 170 5.85 14.70 1.37
CA PHE A 170 5.92 15.94 0.60
C PHE A 170 7.07 15.94 -0.42
N ASP A 171 7.68 14.78 -0.69
CA ASP A 171 8.66 14.67 -1.76
C ASP A 171 7.97 14.81 -3.13
N LEU A 172 7.97 16.06 -3.63
CA LEU A 172 7.30 16.42 -4.87
C LEU A 172 7.86 15.71 -6.10
N ASP A 173 9.16 15.39 -6.09
CA ASP A 173 9.78 14.70 -7.23
C ASP A 173 9.27 13.26 -7.31
N THR A 174 9.23 12.55 -6.18
CA THR A 174 8.69 11.20 -6.11
C THR A 174 7.19 11.18 -6.39
N ILE A 175 6.43 12.12 -5.81
CA ILE A 175 4.98 12.23 -5.99
C ILE A 175 4.64 12.54 -7.45
N ARG A 176 5.37 13.46 -8.10
CA ARG A 176 5.15 13.78 -9.51
C ARG A 176 5.46 12.59 -10.42
N LYS A 177 6.61 11.94 -10.22
CA LYS A 177 7.02 10.76 -11.01
C LYS A 177 6.01 9.62 -10.87
N ALA A 178 5.64 9.29 -9.64
CA ALA A 178 4.68 8.21 -9.39
C ALA A 178 3.26 8.58 -9.82
N GLY A 179 2.84 9.81 -9.56
CA GLY A 179 1.50 10.33 -9.81
C GLY A 179 1.14 10.42 -11.29
N ILE A 180 2.11 10.66 -12.17
CA ILE A 180 1.87 10.69 -13.64
C ILE A 180 1.86 9.27 -14.25
N SER A 181 2.34 8.26 -13.51
CA SER A 181 2.41 6.90 -14.03
C SER A 181 1.03 6.30 -14.28
N ARG A 182 0.89 5.56 -15.40
CA ARG A 182 -0.33 4.81 -15.72
C ARG A 182 -0.65 3.75 -14.66
N SER A 183 0.37 3.16 -14.03
CA SER A 183 0.22 2.15 -12.99
C SER A 183 -0.44 2.71 -11.73
N TYR A 184 -0.07 3.93 -11.31
CA TYR A 184 -0.71 4.55 -10.15
C TYR A 184 -2.11 5.04 -10.50
N ALA A 185 -2.31 5.67 -11.66
CA ALA A 185 -3.63 6.11 -12.10
C ALA A 185 -4.64 4.95 -12.18
N ALA A 186 -4.25 3.80 -12.73
CA ALA A 186 -5.10 2.61 -12.80
C ALA A 186 -5.42 2.06 -11.39
N ALA A 187 -4.44 2.02 -10.49
CA ALA A 187 -4.66 1.62 -9.11
C ALA A 187 -5.59 2.59 -8.36
N TRP A 188 -5.46 3.90 -8.63
CA TRP A 188 -6.32 4.92 -8.05
C TRP A 188 -7.78 4.74 -8.49
N LEU A 189 -8.02 4.58 -9.79
CA LEU A 189 -9.35 4.33 -10.35
C LEU A 189 -10.00 3.06 -9.78
N LEU A 190 -9.24 1.96 -9.68
CA LEU A 190 -9.72 0.75 -9.03
C LEU A 190 -10.03 0.98 -7.54
N GLY A 191 -9.22 1.78 -6.84
CA GLY A 191 -9.49 2.15 -5.45
C GLY A 191 -10.75 3.00 -5.29
N VAL A 192 -11.02 3.91 -6.23
CA VAL A 192 -12.28 4.68 -6.29
C VAL A 192 -13.46 3.74 -6.52
N LEU A 193 -13.34 2.79 -7.45
CA LEU A 193 -14.38 1.78 -7.68
C LEU A 193 -14.66 0.96 -6.41
N VAL A 194 -13.62 0.47 -5.74
CA VAL A 194 -13.75 -0.26 -4.47
C VAL A 194 -14.40 0.60 -3.39
N TRP A 195 -14.06 1.89 -3.31
CA TRP A 195 -14.67 2.80 -2.34
C TRP A 195 -16.15 3.04 -2.62
N ILE A 196 -16.55 3.23 -3.88
CA ILE A 196 -17.96 3.43 -4.26
C ILE A 196 -18.78 2.17 -3.94
N VAL A 197 -18.30 1.01 -4.38
CA VAL A 197 -19.00 -0.27 -4.16
C VAL A 197 -19.03 -0.63 -2.68
N GLY A 198 -17.88 -0.53 -1.99
CA GLY A 198 -17.76 -0.79 -0.56
C GLY A 198 -18.61 0.15 0.28
N GLY A 199 -18.64 1.44 -0.05
CA GLY A 199 -19.48 2.44 0.61
C GLY A 199 -20.98 2.20 0.41
N ALA A 200 -21.40 1.84 -0.81
CA ALA A 200 -22.79 1.48 -1.09
C ALA A 200 -23.23 0.23 -0.30
N LEU A 201 -22.38 -0.80 -0.26
CA LEU A 201 -22.63 -2.01 0.53
C LEU A 201 -22.63 -1.72 2.03
N GLN A 202 -21.66 -0.95 2.54
CA GLN A 202 -21.58 -0.51 3.92
C GLN A 202 -22.85 0.22 4.34
N GLY A 203 -23.32 1.19 3.54
CA GLY A 203 -24.53 1.95 3.81
C GLY A 203 -25.79 1.08 3.84
N THR A 204 -25.91 0.16 2.87
CA THR A 204 -27.06 -0.77 2.80
C THR A 204 -27.07 -1.75 3.98
N LEU A 205 -25.90 -2.27 4.36
CA LEU A 205 -25.74 -3.26 5.44
C LEU A 205 -25.66 -2.64 6.83
N TRP A 206 -25.78 -1.32 6.96
CA TRP A 206 -25.75 -0.63 8.25
C TRP A 206 -26.86 -1.14 9.19
N ILE A 207 -28.04 -1.44 8.65
CA ILE A 207 -29.19 -1.98 9.39
C ILE A 207 -28.85 -3.31 10.07
N LEU A 208 -27.93 -4.08 9.51
CA LEU A 208 -27.55 -5.41 10.01
C LEU A 208 -26.33 -5.38 10.93
N VAL A 209 -25.79 -4.19 11.28
CA VAL A 209 -24.52 -4.04 12.05
C VAL A 209 -23.29 -4.59 11.31
N VAL A 210 -23.45 -5.21 10.14
CA VAL A 210 -22.37 -5.76 9.30
C VAL A 210 -21.69 -4.67 8.46
N GLY A 211 -22.39 -3.56 8.18
CA GLY A 211 -21.88 -2.44 7.36
C GLY A 211 -20.45 -1.98 7.69
N PRO A 212 -20.11 -1.69 8.96
CA PRO A 212 -18.77 -1.29 9.37
C PRO A 212 -17.65 -2.28 8.98
N PHE A 213 -17.92 -3.59 9.04
CA PHE A 213 -16.94 -4.62 8.66
C PHE A 213 -16.70 -4.63 7.15
N VAL A 214 -17.75 -4.42 6.35
CA VAL A 214 -17.64 -4.28 4.89
C VAL A 214 -16.89 -3.00 4.51
N GLY A 215 -17.16 -1.90 5.23
CA GLY A 215 -16.43 -0.65 5.07
C GLY A 215 -14.93 -0.82 5.32
N PHE A 216 -14.59 -1.41 6.47
CA PHE A 216 -13.20 -1.72 6.81
C PHE A 216 -12.53 -2.58 5.74
N TYR A 217 -13.19 -3.67 5.32
CA TYR A 217 -12.67 -4.55 4.28
C TYR A 217 -12.38 -3.82 2.96
N ALA A 218 -13.33 -2.98 2.52
CA ALA A 218 -13.19 -2.18 1.30
C ALA A 218 -12.06 -1.16 1.42
N ASP A 219 -11.89 -0.51 2.57
CA ASP A 219 -10.78 0.42 2.81
C ASP A 219 -9.44 -0.30 2.75
N VAL A 220 -9.30 -1.47 3.38
CA VAL A 220 -8.04 -2.25 3.31
C VAL A 220 -7.71 -2.63 1.86
N ALA A 221 -8.69 -3.09 1.09
CA ALA A 221 -8.52 -3.40 -0.33
C ALA A 221 -8.14 -2.15 -1.15
N ARG A 222 -8.75 -1.00 -0.85
CA ARG A 222 -8.44 0.30 -1.47
C ARG A 222 -7.00 0.74 -1.18
N TYR A 223 -6.56 0.71 0.07
CA TYR A 223 -5.19 1.07 0.46
C TYR A 223 -4.16 0.08 -0.07
N TYR A 224 -4.52 -1.21 -0.19
CA TYR A 224 -3.69 -2.19 -0.89
C TYR A 224 -3.44 -1.79 -2.35
N LEU A 225 -4.49 -1.39 -3.08
CA LEU A 225 -4.35 -0.93 -4.46
C LEU A 225 -3.41 0.28 -4.55
N TYR A 226 -3.57 1.27 -3.67
CA TYR A 226 -2.73 2.47 -3.64
C TYR A 226 -1.25 2.15 -3.40
N GLY A 227 -0.94 1.34 -2.38
CA GLY A 227 0.44 0.94 -2.09
C GLY A 227 1.07 0.14 -3.25
N ARG A 228 0.30 -0.77 -3.87
CA ARG A 228 0.78 -1.57 -5.00
C ARG A 228 0.94 -0.75 -6.28
N GLY A 229 0.07 0.23 -6.50
CA GLY A 229 0.16 1.21 -7.58
C GLY A 229 1.44 2.03 -7.50
N LEU A 230 1.74 2.58 -6.31
CA LEU A 230 2.98 3.31 -6.05
C LEU A 230 4.21 2.44 -6.30
N ARG A 231 4.25 1.22 -5.75
CA ARG A 231 5.39 0.31 -5.91
C ARG A 231 5.69 0.04 -7.39
N ARG A 232 4.66 -0.20 -8.20
CA ARG A 232 4.82 -0.41 -9.66
C ARG A 232 5.22 0.85 -10.41
N ALA A 233 4.70 2.00 -10.01
CA ALA A 233 5.05 3.28 -10.62
C ALA A 233 6.56 3.55 -10.49
N LEU A 234 7.10 3.35 -9.30
CA LEU A 234 8.52 3.57 -9.03
C LEU A 234 9.40 2.50 -9.67
N SER A 235 8.99 1.23 -9.69
CA SER A 235 9.75 0.17 -10.37
C SER A 235 9.90 0.44 -11.87
N ASN A 236 8.81 0.85 -12.54
CA ASN A 236 8.82 1.07 -13.99
C ASN A 236 9.68 2.29 -14.37
N SER A 237 9.68 3.35 -13.54
CA SER A 237 10.53 4.52 -13.77
C SER A 237 12.03 4.20 -13.66
N SER A 238 12.41 3.22 -12.84
CA SER A 238 13.80 2.77 -12.73
C SER A 238 14.27 1.95 -13.94
N THR A 239 13.35 1.31 -14.65
CA THR A 239 13.63 0.55 -15.88
C THR A 239 13.75 1.48 -17.09
N ASP A 240 12.91 2.51 -17.18
CA ASP A 240 12.94 3.50 -18.28
C ASP A 240 14.22 4.37 -18.25
N GLY A 241 14.75 4.65 -17.05
CA GLY A 241 16.06 5.29 -16.89
C GLY A 241 17.26 4.38 -17.18
N ARG A 242 17.03 3.06 -17.31
CA ARG A 242 17.99 2.10 -17.87
C ARG A 242 17.59 1.82 -19.30
N THR A 243 17.73 2.81 -20.18
CA THR A 243 17.81 2.53 -21.60
C THR A 243 18.99 1.57 -21.80
N HIS A 244 18.66 0.29 -21.93
CA HIS A 244 19.49 -0.66 -22.63
C HIS A 244 19.90 0.03 -23.94
N PRO A 245 21.19 0.17 -24.27
CA PRO A 245 21.55 0.30 -25.66
C PRO A 245 21.12 -1.00 -26.32
N GLU A 246 19.89 -1.02 -26.87
CA GLU A 246 19.49 -2.00 -27.86
C GLU A 246 20.32 -1.72 -29.11
N GLY A 247 21.51 -2.29 -29.07
CA GLY A 247 22.58 -2.17 -30.03
C GLY A 247 23.50 -3.38 -29.90
N ARG A 248 22.90 -4.57 -29.86
CA ARG A 248 23.45 -5.81 -30.41
C ARG A 248 22.41 -6.91 -30.19
N GLU A 249 21.64 -7.14 -31.24
CA GLU A 249 21.25 -8.49 -31.61
C GLU A 249 22.52 -9.34 -31.55
N ARG A 250 22.69 -10.09 -30.45
CA ARG A 250 23.74 -11.10 -30.37
C ARG A 250 23.22 -12.34 -31.09
N THR A 251 23.09 -12.20 -32.39
CA THR A 251 23.08 -13.33 -33.32
C THR A 251 24.54 -13.74 -33.45
N ASP A 252 25.08 -14.40 -32.44
CA ASP A 252 26.25 -15.25 -32.66
C ASP A 252 25.67 -16.52 -33.32
N PRO A 253 25.86 -16.76 -34.64
CA PRO A 253 25.71 -18.10 -35.14
C PRO A 253 26.79 -18.92 -34.41
N ALA A 254 26.36 -19.93 -33.66
CA ALA A 254 27.27 -20.95 -33.16
C ALA A 254 28.16 -21.41 -34.33
N PRO A 255 29.50 -21.35 -34.21
CA PRO A 255 30.34 -21.95 -35.23
C PRO A 255 29.99 -23.43 -35.27
N ALA A 256 29.65 -23.90 -36.48
CA ALA A 256 29.39 -25.29 -36.77
C ALA A 256 30.49 -26.17 -36.18
N VAL A 257 30.15 -26.97 -35.16
CA VAL A 257 31.05 -27.95 -34.54
C VAL A 257 31.07 -29.24 -35.37
N ASP A 258 31.19 -29.09 -36.69
CA ASP A 258 31.17 -30.21 -37.65
C ASP A 258 32.55 -30.45 -38.31
N GLN A 259 33.62 -29.84 -37.76
CA GLN A 259 34.99 -30.05 -38.25
C GLN A 259 36.04 -30.18 -37.13
N LEU A 260 35.70 -30.84 -36.02
CA LEU A 260 36.71 -31.47 -35.17
C LEU A 260 36.68 -32.96 -35.42
N ALA A 261 37.40 -33.33 -36.48
CA ALA A 261 37.94 -34.66 -36.65
C ALA A 261 38.55 -35.13 -35.33
N ASP A 262 38.16 -36.33 -34.93
CA ASP A 262 38.69 -37.13 -33.83
C ASP A 262 40.24 -37.16 -33.83
N PRO A 263 40.89 -36.82 -32.69
CA PRO A 263 42.12 -37.50 -32.32
C PRO A 263 42.16 -37.86 -30.84
N PHE A 264 41.01 -37.93 -30.17
CA PHE A 264 40.92 -38.49 -28.82
C PHE A 264 40.15 -39.80 -28.91
N LYS A 265 40.91 -40.83 -29.34
CA LYS A 265 40.68 -42.24 -28.99
C LYS A 265 39.93 -42.30 -27.67
N ARG A 266 38.78 -42.98 -27.64
CA ARG A 266 38.11 -43.39 -26.40
C ARG A 266 39.13 -44.12 -25.52
N ALA A 267 39.85 -43.37 -24.69
CA ALA A 267 40.44 -43.89 -23.49
C ALA A 267 39.25 -44.21 -22.60
N THR A 268 38.91 -45.49 -22.59
CA THR A 268 38.09 -46.20 -21.62
C THR A 268 37.67 -45.33 -20.44
N ILE A 269 36.44 -44.81 -20.48
CA ILE A 269 35.79 -44.37 -19.25
C ILE A 269 35.78 -45.61 -18.35
N PRO A 270 36.47 -45.62 -17.19
CA PRO A 270 36.47 -46.80 -16.35
C PRO A 270 35.03 -47.07 -15.92
N ARG A 271 34.56 -48.29 -16.24
CA ARG A 271 33.28 -48.81 -15.76
C ARG A 271 33.31 -48.73 -14.24
N ILE A 272 32.25 -48.20 -13.63
CA ILE A 272 32.08 -48.25 -12.18
C ILE A 272 32.13 -49.72 -11.78
N GLU A 273 33.22 -50.15 -11.13
CA GLU A 273 33.38 -51.52 -10.61
C GLU A 273 32.22 -51.80 -9.66
N THR A 274 31.65 -53.00 -9.77
CA THR A 274 30.67 -53.44 -8.78
C THR A 274 31.39 -53.62 -7.42
N PRO A 275 30.73 -53.37 -6.28
CA PRO A 275 31.37 -53.43 -4.96
C PRO A 275 32.17 -54.72 -4.69
N ASP A 276 31.72 -55.83 -5.27
CA ASP A 276 32.31 -57.16 -5.11
C ASP A 276 33.66 -57.32 -5.85
N GLU A 277 33.81 -56.66 -7.01
CA GLU A 277 35.05 -56.64 -7.80
C GLU A 277 36.12 -55.73 -7.15
N PHE A 278 35.71 -54.62 -6.53
CA PHE A 278 36.61 -53.76 -5.78
C PHE A 278 37.18 -54.46 -4.53
N ALA A 279 36.33 -55.21 -3.82
CA ALA A 279 36.70 -55.95 -2.61
C ALA A 279 37.69 -57.10 -2.86
N THR A 280 37.63 -57.71 -4.04
CA THR A 280 38.56 -58.76 -4.47
C THR A 280 39.90 -58.18 -4.94
N ARG A 281 39.90 -57.03 -5.62
CA ARG A 281 41.14 -56.34 -6.07
C ARG A 281 41.95 -55.73 -4.92
N THR A 282 41.28 -55.19 -3.90
CA THR A 282 41.95 -54.55 -2.75
C THR A 282 42.30 -55.53 -1.63
N GLY A 283 42.01 -56.81 -1.81
CA GLY A 283 42.38 -57.87 -0.88
C GLY A 283 41.81 -57.63 0.51
N LYS A 284 40.48 -57.68 0.66
CA LYS A 284 39.74 -57.82 1.94
C LYS A 284 40.48 -57.20 3.15
N ARG A 285 40.79 -55.90 3.09
CA ARG A 285 41.32 -55.16 4.24
C ARG A 285 40.21 -54.35 4.90
N ASP A 286 39.83 -54.83 6.07
CA ASP A 286 39.17 -54.18 7.20
C ASP A 286 38.03 -53.20 6.94
N HIS A 287 36.81 -53.66 7.25
CA HIS A 287 35.63 -52.84 7.53
C HIS A 287 35.66 -52.18 8.93
N GLU A 288 36.80 -52.15 9.62
CA GLU A 288 36.89 -51.67 11.01
C GLU A 288 37.43 -50.24 11.19
N ARG A 289 37.62 -49.45 10.14
CA ARG A 289 37.83 -48.00 10.31
C ARG A 289 36.50 -47.27 10.25
N GLY A 290 35.93 -47.06 11.44
CA GLY A 290 34.84 -46.12 11.67
C GLY A 290 35.13 -44.76 11.04
N TRP A 291 34.09 -44.16 10.48
CA TRP A 291 34.14 -42.80 9.95
C TRP A 291 34.52 -41.83 11.08
N PRO A 292 35.31 -40.77 10.83
CA PRO A 292 35.64 -39.80 11.86
C PRO A 292 34.36 -39.06 12.29
N ASP A 293 34.00 -39.17 13.57
CA ASP A 293 32.96 -38.35 14.19
C ASP A 293 33.40 -36.88 14.19
N TRP A 294 32.75 -36.07 13.35
CA TRP A 294 32.99 -34.64 13.23
C TRP A 294 32.16 -33.82 14.23
N GLU A 295 31.41 -34.48 15.11
CA GLU A 295 30.51 -33.84 16.09
C GLU A 295 31.17 -33.46 17.42
N SER A 296 32.45 -33.79 17.68
CA SER A 296 33.10 -33.53 18.97
C SER A 296 33.97 -32.28 19.07
N GLU A 297 34.09 -31.43 18.04
CA GLU A 297 34.97 -30.25 18.07
C GLU A 297 34.25 -28.91 18.37
N ALA A 298 32.94 -28.91 18.65
CA ALA A 298 32.19 -27.66 18.82
C ALA A 298 32.17 -27.09 20.26
N ASP A 299 32.63 -27.82 21.29
CA ASP A 299 32.34 -27.46 22.69
C ASP A 299 33.54 -26.92 23.52
N GLU A 300 34.64 -26.50 22.89
CA GLU A 300 35.79 -25.92 23.62
C GLU A 300 36.11 -24.45 23.31
N ARG A 301 35.14 -23.66 22.83
CA ARG A 301 35.32 -22.20 22.80
C ARG A 301 34.09 -21.41 23.28
N ARG A 302 34.12 -21.15 24.59
CA ARG A 302 33.53 -20.04 25.37
C ARG A 302 32.25 -20.32 26.14
#